data_AF-A0A2V7SIQ6-F1
#
_entry.id   AF-A0A2V7SIQ6-F1
#
_cell.length_a   1.000
_cell.length_b   1.000
_cell.length_c   1.000
_cell.angle_alpha   90.00
_cell.angle_beta   90.00
_cell.angle_gamma   90.00
#
_symmetry.space_group_name_H-M   'P 1'
#
loop_
_entity.id
_entity.type
_entity.pdbx_description
1 polymer ?
#
loop_
_entity_poly.entity_id
_entity_poly.type
_entity_poly.pdbx_seq_one_letter_code
_entity_poly.pdbx_strand_id
1 'polypeptide(L)'
;MLLTFDVGNTETTLGLYDGAELRAHWRIMTDVARTPDEFGVLLRGLLAGAEIALHDVTGVAIGSVVPPVTAPLAEACRDWIPATRLEIIDARSPLPITLRVDEPLTVGADR
;
A
#
# COMPACT_ATOMS: atom_id res chain seq x y z
N MET A 1 -0.25 8.69 -11.02
CA MET A 1 0.00 7.23 -10.99
C MET A 1 -0.60 6.61 -9.72
N LEU A 2 -0.89 5.31 -9.72
CA LEU A 2 -1.42 4.59 -8.55
C LEU A 2 -0.32 3.72 -7.94
N LEU A 3 0.02 3.94 -6.67
CA LEU A 3 0.91 3.07 -5.91
C LEU A 3 0.08 2.08 -5.10
N THR A 4 0.37 0.81 -5.23
CA THR A 4 -0.36 -0.29 -4.57
C THR A 4 0.55 -1.02 -3.62
N PHE A 5 0.00 -1.45 -2.49
CA PHE A 5 0.69 -2.24 -1.47
C PHE A 5 -0.10 -3.50 -1.19
N ASP A 6 0.60 -4.63 -1.22
CA ASP A 6 0.14 -5.91 -0.69
C ASP A 6 1.04 -6.27 0.49
N VAL A 7 0.53 -6.05 1.70
CA VAL A 7 1.27 -6.21 2.96
C VAL A 7 0.97 -7.59 3.54
N GLY A 8 1.88 -8.53 3.31
CA GLY A 8 1.87 -9.86 3.90
C GLY A 8 2.65 -9.93 5.21
N ASN A 9 2.59 -11.06 5.91
CA ASN A 9 3.34 -11.27 7.17
C ASN A 9 4.86 -11.23 6.99
N THR A 10 5.37 -11.68 5.84
CA THR A 10 6.80 -11.82 5.57
C THR A 10 7.33 -10.74 4.64
N GLU A 11 6.57 -10.44 3.58
CA GLU A 11 6.95 -9.48 2.56
C GLU A 11 5.80 -8.50 2.31
N THR A 12 6.17 -7.25 2.03
CA THR A 12 5.29 -6.26 1.42
C THR A 12 5.67 -6.11 -0.04
N THR A 13 4.72 -6.35 -0.94
CA THR A 13 4.88 -6.08 -2.37
C THR A 13 4.33 -4.70 -2.70
N LEU A 14 5.08 -3.93 -3.49
CA LEU A 14 4.69 -2.62 -3.97
C LEU A 14 4.54 -2.68 -5.50
N GLY A 15 3.50 -2.09 -6.04
CA GLY A 15 3.31 -1.95 -7.49
C GLY A 15 2.94 -0.54 -7.88
N LEU A 16 3.64 0.05 -8.84
CA LEU A 16 3.34 1.36 -9.41
C LEU A 16 2.65 1.20 -10.76
N TYR A 17 1.42 1.69 -10.84
CA TYR A 17 0.59 1.61 -12.04
C TYR A 17 0.40 2.98 -12.69
N ASP A 18 0.46 2.99 -14.03
CA ASP A 18 0.07 4.11 -14.87
C ASP A 18 -1.10 3.66 -15.76
N GLY A 19 -2.31 4.03 -15.34
CA GLY A 19 -3.53 3.44 -15.88
C GLY A 19 -3.58 1.93 -15.62
N ALA A 20 -3.55 1.13 -16.69
CA ALA A 20 -3.57 -0.33 -16.63
C ALA A 20 -2.17 -0.97 -16.69
N GLU A 21 -1.11 -0.17 -16.89
CA GLU A 21 0.25 -0.66 -17.06
C GLU A 21 0.99 -0.69 -15.71
N LEU A 22 1.59 -1.84 -15.39
CA LEU A 22 2.52 -1.96 -14.26
C LEU A 22 3.89 -1.41 -14.67
N ARG A 23 4.20 -0.18 -14.24
CA ARG A 23 5.44 0.52 -14.56
C ARG A 23 6.63 -0.02 -13.78
N ALA A 24 6.43 -0.30 -12.49
CA ALA A 24 7.47 -0.79 -11.60
C ALA A 24 6.87 -1.61 -10.46
N HIS A 25 7.66 -2.52 -9.89
CA HIS A 25 7.27 -3.24 -8.69
C HIS A 25 8.50 -3.53 -7.83
N TRP A 26 8.27 -3.63 -6.52
CA TRP A 26 9.30 -3.92 -5.54
C TRP A 26 8.79 -4.90 -4.49
N ARG A 27 9.73 -5.56 -3.83
CA ARG A 27 9.46 -6.38 -2.64
C ARG A 27 10.40 -5.94 -1.53
N ILE A 28 9.83 -5.80 -0.34
CA ILE A 28 10.54 -5.46 0.89
C ILE A 28 10.09 -6.41 1.99
N MET A 29 10.95 -6.66 2.98
CA MET A 29 10.52 -7.39 4.16
C MET A 29 9.46 -6.59 4.93
N THR A 30 8.42 -7.28 5.38
CA THR A 30 7.44 -6.74 6.31
C THR A 30 8.13 -6.55 7.65
N ASP A 31 8.18 -5.31 8.12
CA ASP A 31 8.85 -4.96 9.36
C ASP A 31 7.92 -4.10 10.21
N VAL A 32 7.45 -4.68 11.32
CA VAL A 32 6.55 -4.03 12.29
C VAL A 32 7.25 -2.93 13.08
N ALA A 33 8.57 -2.91 13.13
CA ALA A 33 9.34 -1.88 13.81
C ALA A 33 9.57 -0.64 12.94
N ARG A 34 9.25 -0.72 11.63
CA ARG A 34 9.51 0.38 10.71
C ARG A 34 8.59 1.57 10.97
N THR A 35 9.22 2.73 11.15
CA THR A 35 8.55 4.00 11.40
C THR A 35 7.98 4.61 10.11
N PRO A 36 7.00 5.53 10.21
CA PRO A 36 6.51 6.27 9.05
C PRO A 36 7.62 6.98 8.27
N ASP A 37 8.61 7.58 8.95
CA ASP A 37 9.73 8.27 8.30
C ASP A 37 10.64 7.32 7.52
N GLU A 38 10.94 6.14 8.08
CA GLU A 38 11.70 5.11 7.36
C GLU A 38 10.95 4.61 6.13
N PHE A 39 9.62 4.44 6.23
CA PHE A 39 8.79 4.16 5.06
C PHE A 39 8.87 5.30 4.04
N GLY A 40 8.79 6.56 4.45
CA GLY A 40 8.91 7.72 3.56
C GLY A 40 10.24 7.78 2.82
N VAL A 41 11.35 7.53 3.52
CA VAL A 41 12.70 7.45 2.92
C VAL A 41 12.79 6.29 1.93
N LEU A 42 12.29 5.12 2.30
CA LEU A 42 12.26 3.94 1.45
C LEU A 42 11.45 4.20 0.17
N LEU A 43 10.23 4.70 0.30
CA LEU A 43 9.33 4.99 -0.84
C LEU A 43 9.96 6.01 -1.79
N ARG A 44 10.56 7.08 -1.25
CA ARG A 44 11.30 8.07 -2.05
C ARG A 44 12.43 7.41 -2.84
N GLY A 45 13.20 6.53 -2.21
CA GLY A 45 14.31 5.84 -2.85
C GLY A 45 13.85 4.89 -3.97
N LEU A 46 12.80 4.11 -3.72
CA LEU A 46 12.23 3.18 -4.71
C LEU A 46 11.70 3.93 -5.94
N LEU A 47 10.89 4.98 -5.72
CA LEU A 47 10.31 5.77 -6.80
C LEU A 47 11.38 6.53 -7.59
N ALA A 48 12.36 7.14 -6.92
CA ALA A 48 13.46 7.82 -7.58
C ALA A 48 14.29 6.85 -8.46
N GLY A 49 14.48 5.60 -8.00
CA GLY A 49 15.14 4.56 -8.79
C GLY A 49 14.37 4.14 -10.06
N ALA A 50 13.07 4.43 -10.13
CA ALA A 50 12.25 4.28 -11.33
C ALA A 50 12.02 5.61 -12.07
N GLU A 51 12.79 6.66 -11.76
CA GLU A 51 12.68 8.00 -12.35
C GLU A 51 11.31 8.67 -12.12
N ILE A 52 10.63 8.33 -11.02
CA ILE A 52 9.33 8.88 -10.62
C ILE A 52 9.48 9.73 -9.36
N ALA A 53 8.90 10.93 -9.35
CA ALA A 53 8.85 11.76 -8.16
C ALA A 53 7.66 11.37 -7.27
N LEU A 54 7.77 11.61 -5.97
CA LEU A 54 6.67 11.36 -5.02
C LEU A 54 5.37 12.06 -5.43
N HIS A 55 5.45 13.27 -5.99
CA HIS A 55 4.28 14.03 -6.42
C HIS A 55 3.60 13.49 -7.69
N ASP A 56 4.23 12.58 -8.43
CA ASP A 56 3.62 11.92 -9.60
C ASP A 56 2.65 10.79 -9.17
N VAL A 57 2.76 10.34 -7.92
CA VAL A 57 1.82 9.40 -7.31
C VAL A 57 0.59 10.20 -6.86
N THR A 58 -0.56 9.83 -7.41
CA THR A 58 -1.84 10.53 -7.22
C THR A 58 -2.83 9.72 -6.41
N GLY A 59 -2.54 8.43 -6.20
CA GLY A 59 -3.37 7.53 -5.42
C GLY A 59 -2.52 6.44 -4.78
N VAL A 60 -2.95 5.98 -3.61
CA VAL A 60 -2.37 4.83 -2.91
C VAL A 60 -3.49 3.87 -2.50
N ALA A 61 -3.30 2.59 -2.76
CA ALA A 61 -4.15 1.52 -2.26
C ALA A 61 -3.33 0.54 -1.40
N ILE A 62 -3.80 0.25 -0.20
CA ILE A 62 -3.12 -0.69 0.73
C ILE A 62 -4.05 -1.86 1.02
N GLY A 63 -3.71 -3.04 0.50
CA GLY A 63 -4.21 -4.33 0.99
C GLY A 63 -3.25 -4.85 2.05
N SER A 64 -3.77 -5.25 3.22
CA SER A 64 -2.91 -5.71 4.31
C SER A 64 -3.57 -6.79 5.17
N VAL A 65 -2.78 -7.78 5.55
CA VAL A 65 -3.11 -8.74 6.61
C VAL A 65 -2.32 -8.49 7.89
N VAL A 66 -1.57 -7.38 7.96
CA VAL A 66 -0.68 -7.01 9.09
C VAL A 66 -1.03 -5.61 9.61
N PRO A 67 -2.06 -5.45 10.46
CA PRO A 67 -2.50 -4.16 10.96
C PRO A 67 -1.41 -3.28 11.61
N PRO A 68 -0.43 -3.83 12.36
CA PRO A 68 0.66 -3.03 12.94
C PRO A 68 1.53 -2.31 11.91
N VAL A 69 1.62 -2.82 10.67
CA VAL A 69 2.38 -2.19 9.58
C VAL A 69 1.50 -1.24 8.77
N THR A 70 0.20 -1.52 8.66
CA THR A 70 -0.73 -0.71 7.88
C THR A 70 -0.78 0.74 8.36
N ALA A 71 -0.87 0.97 9.67
CA ALA A 71 -0.98 2.31 10.23
C ALA A 71 0.24 3.20 9.93
N PRO A 72 1.49 2.79 10.25
CA PRO A 72 2.66 3.61 9.95
C PRO A 72 2.92 3.76 8.45
N LEU A 73 2.62 2.75 7.63
CA LEU A 73 2.71 2.87 6.17
C LEU A 73 1.71 3.88 5.61
N ALA A 74 0.46 3.84 6.08
CA ALA A 74 -0.57 4.79 5.71
C ALA A 74 -0.22 6.23 6.13
N GLU A 75 0.43 6.40 7.28
CA GLU A 75 0.95 7.68 7.76
C GLU A 75 2.07 8.19 6.85
N ALA A 76 3.07 7.35 6.54
CA ALA A 76 4.12 7.70 5.60
C ALA A 76 3.57 8.16 4.24
N CYS A 77 2.54 7.47 3.72
CA CYS A 77 1.90 7.85 2.47
C CYS A 77 1.22 9.22 2.54
N ARG A 78 0.57 9.55 3.67
CA ARG A 78 -0.06 10.86 3.87
C ARG A 78 0.97 11.99 3.96
N ASP A 79 2.07 11.73 4.66
CA ASP A 79 3.04 12.78 4.98
C ASP A 79 4.00 13.05 3.81
N TRP A 80 4.36 12.01 3.05
CA TRP A 80 5.38 12.09 2.01
C TRP A 80 4.84 12.16 0.58
N ILE A 81 3.58 11.78 0.35
CA ILE A 81 2.98 11.74 -0.99
C ILE A 81 1.86 12.79 -1.08
N PRO A 82 2.19 14.05 -1.43
CA PRO A 82 1.24 15.15 -1.37
C PRO A 82 0.04 14.92 -2.30
N ALA A 83 -1.15 15.32 -1.85
CA ALA A 83 -2.41 15.25 -2.61
C ALA A 83 -2.84 13.84 -3.05
N THR A 84 -2.36 12.80 -2.37
CA THR A 84 -2.71 11.41 -2.67
C THR A 84 -4.03 10.99 -2.05
N ARG A 85 -4.90 10.39 -2.85
CA ARG A 85 -6.04 9.64 -2.33
C ARG A 85 -5.55 8.31 -1.77
N LEU A 86 -5.68 8.12 -0.47
CA LEU A 86 -5.29 6.90 0.23
C LEU A 86 -6.52 6.04 0.52
N GLU A 87 -6.50 4.78 0.07
CA GLU A 87 -7.53 3.78 0.37
C GLU A 87 -6.90 2.57 1.05
N ILE A 88 -7.47 2.15 2.18
CA ILE A 88 -7.12 0.88 2.83
C ILE A 88 -8.21 -0.12 2.46
N ILE A 89 -7.81 -1.23 1.83
CA ILE A 89 -8.73 -2.25 1.33
C ILE A 89 -9.01 -3.26 2.45
N ASP A 90 -10.28 -3.41 2.79
CA ASP A 90 -10.77 -4.42 3.72
C ASP A 90 -12.21 -4.84 3.36
N ALA A 91 -12.81 -5.71 4.17
CA ALA A 91 -14.17 -6.22 3.96
C ALA A 91 -15.28 -5.14 3.96
N ARG A 92 -15.00 -3.89 4.35
CA ARG A 92 -15.93 -2.75 4.31
C ARG A 92 -15.78 -1.93 3.03
N SER A 93 -14.72 -2.16 2.26
CA SER A 93 -14.56 -1.51 0.96
C SER A 93 -15.74 -1.86 0.04
N PRO A 94 -16.14 -0.97 -0.89
CA PRO A 94 -17.25 -1.21 -1.82
C PRO A 94 -16.85 -2.23 -2.90
N LEU A 95 -16.68 -3.49 -2.49
CA LEU A 95 -16.26 -4.59 -3.34
C LEU A 95 -17.45 -5.09 -4.20
N PRO A 96 -17.22 -5.51 -5.46
CA PRO A 96 -18.27 -6.08 -6.31
C PRO A 96 -18.62 -7.53 -5.93
N ILE A 97 -18.22 -7.98 -4.73
CA ILE A 97 -18.41 -9.33 -4.20
C ILE A 97 -19.02 -9.26 -2.80
N THR A 98 -19.69 -10.33 -2.39
CA THR A 98 -20.21 -10.47 -1.02
C THR A 98 -19.45 -11.57 -0.29
N LEU A 99 -18.82 -11.21 0.83
CA LEU A 99 -18.15 -12.18 1.71
C LEU A 99 -19.19 -12.99 2.47
N ARG A 100 -19.45 -14.23 2.01
CA ARG A 100 -20.38 -15.17 2.66
C ARG A 100 -19.70 -15.98 3.76
N VAL A 101 -19.23 -15.29 4.78
CA VAL A 101 -18.65 -15.88 6.00
C VAL A 101 -19.30 -15.24 7.23
N ASP A 102 -19.23 -15.91 8.37
CA ASP A 102 -19.85 -15.43 9.61
C ASP A 102 -19.22 -14.12 10.10
N GLU A 103 -17.91 -13.95 9.90
CA GLU A 103 -17.15 -12.76 10.31
C GLU A 103 -16.35 -12.15 9.14
N PRO A 104 -16.97 -11.34 8.27
CA PRO A 104 -16.32 -10.79 7.06
C PRO A 104 -15.04 -10.02 7.33
N LEU A 105 -14.95 -9.33 8.47
CA LEU A 105 -13.76 -8.54 8.86
C LEU A 105 -12.53 -9.40 9.19
N THR A 106 -12.69 -10.71 9.37
CA THR A 106 -11.58 -11.65 9.59
C THR A 106 -10.96 -12.14 8.28
N VAL A 107 -11.61 -11.86 7.14
CA VAL A 107 -11.06 -12.17 5.82
C VAL A 107 -9.95 -11.18 5.54
N GLY A 108 -8.74 -11.70 5.34
CA GLY A 108 -7.59 -10.90 4.91
C GLY A 108 -7.87 -10.21 3.57
N ALA A 109 -7.31 -9.02 3.38
CA ALA A 109 -7.47 -8.24 2.15
C ALA A 109 -6.90 -8.93 0.89
N ASP A 110 -6.13 -10.01 1.07
CA ASP A 110 -5.54 -10.86 0.03
C ASP A 110 -6.49 -11.92 -0.55
N ARG A 111 -7.74 -12.01 -0.06
CA ARG A 111 -8.71 -13.07 -0.40
C ARG A 111 -9.94 -12.60 -1.17
#